data_AF-N2BJX7-F1
#
_entry.id   AF-N2BJX7-F1
#
_cell.length_a   1.000
_cell.length_b   1.000
_cell.length_c   1.000
_cell.angle_alpha   90.00
_cell.angle_beta   90.00
_cell.angle_gamma   90.00
#
_symmetry.space_group_name_H-M   'P 1'
#
loop_
_entity.id
_entity.type
_entity.pdbx_description
1 polymer ?
#
loop_
_entity_poly.entity_id
_entity_poly.type
_entity_poly.pdbx_seq_one_letter_code
_entity_poly.pdbx_strand_id
1 'polypeptide(L)'
;MSVLALLAGMGGPRQIIVLYLPLLCSSVPWFVLEKSDGNGLEKLSYLLACTVNFVFSIAGYVINSKILAQKFQFMVYDIHYKDFSLESVVQAFNGILRTFGYSGGKIFSFATVLNGCMFMVVLMVAVSVYTGITGKCRLSFFARSLSGYFLCAVIIYVLLYAFTDIPYADRYNLPILVFAIPVIAVHMKEVLWNQTVKRGICVFALGVVYLCGVRKVYTALNIDTTAPMREVVDYLLDRQVVNGYATFWNGNVMTELSNGEVAVRTTSCAEDIFRTDDNLYRWLQLKEHMEHKPEGNIFILLTQEEFAACPQELLAQEEAAFSNANYILYIFPGYDEFAKRLEGRT
;
A
#
# COMPACT_ATOMS: atom_id res chain seq x y z
N MET A 1 12.77 -11.17 -21.35
CA MET A 1 12.37 -9.96 -20.60
C MET A 1 11.00 -9.42 -21.05
N SER A 2 10.75 -9.21 -22.35
CA SER A 2 9.47 -8.65 -22.82
C SER A 2 8.22 -9.48 -22.48
N VAL A 3 8.33 -10.81 -22.46
CA VAL A 3 7.25 -11.69 -21.98
C VAL A 3 6.92 -11.43 -20.51
N LEU A 4 7.95 -11.23 -19.67
CA LEU A 4 7.75 -10.88 -18.26
C LEU A 4 7.10 -9.51 -18.11
N ALA A 5 7.44 -8.54 -18.97
CA ALA A 5 6.79 -7.24 -18.98
C ALA A 5 5.31 -7.33 -19.35
N LEU A 6 4.96 -8.17 -20.32
CA LEU A 6 3.57 -8.43 -20.67
C LEU A 6 2.82 -9.09 -19.51
N LEU A 7 3.38 -10.13 -18.89
CA LEU A 7 2.77 -10.78 -17.73
C LEU A 7 2.62 -9.82 -16.53
N ALA A 8 3.62 -8.97 -16.29
CA ALA A 8 3.56 -7.96 -15.24
C ALA A 8 2.45 -6.92 -15.51
N GLY A 9 2.28 -6.51 -16.77
CA GLY A 9 1.18 -5.64 -17.20
C GLY A 9 -0.20 -6.29 -17.07
N MET A 10 -0.30 -7.61 -17.29
CA MET A 10 -1.53 -8.37 -17.08
C MET A 10 -1.97 -8.39 -15.61
N GLY A 11 -1.06 -8.10 -14.67
CA GLY A 11 -1.37 -7.93 -13.25
C GLY A 11 -1.93 -6.55 -12.87
N GLY A 12 -2.09 -5.65 -13.85
CA GLY A 12 -2.61 -4.30 -13.64
C GLY A 12 -1.58 -3.19 -13.84
N PRO A 13 -1.97 -1.91 -13.67
CA PRO A 13 -1.15 -0.76 -14.03
C PRO A 13 0.04 -0.53 -13.08
N ARG A 14 0.04 -1.16 -11.90
CA ARG A 14 1.01 -0.90 -10.83
C ARG A 14 2.46 -1.13 -11.27
N GLN A 15 2.76 -2.23 -11.96
CA GLN A 15 4.13 -2.52 -12.40
C GLN A 15 4.58 -1.59 -13.53
N ILE A 16 3.65 -1.09 -14.34
CA ILE A 16 3.93 -0.08 -15.35
C ILE A 16 4.45 1.19 -14.67
N ILE A 17 3.73 1.67 -13.65
CA ILE A 17 4.05 2.92 -12.95
C ILE A 17 5.33 2.80 -12.11
N VAL A 18 5.54 1.65 -11.46
CA VAL A 18 6.62 1.48 -10.47
C VAL A 18 7.95 1.02 -11.08
N LEU A 19 7.90 0.33 -12.23
CA LEU A 19 9.09 -0.24 -12.86
C LEU A 19 9.31 0.27 -14.29
N TYR A 20 8.38 0.01 -15.20
CA TYR A 20 8.63 0.21 -16.63
C TYR A 20 8.64 1.68 -17.06
N LEU A 21 7.75 2.50 -16.51
CA LEU A 21 7.73 3.94 -16.78
C LEU A 21 8.98 4.64 -16.23
N PRO A 22 9.41 4.44 -14.96
CA PRO A 22 10.67 4.98 -14.47
C PRO A 22 11.90 4.54 -15.26
N LEU A 23 11.96 3.27 -15.70
CA LEU A 23 13.05 2.79 -16.55
C LEU A 23 13.11 3.55 -17.88
N LEU A 24 11.96 3.73 -18.53
CA LEU A 24 11.86 4.51 -19.77
C LEU A 24 12.28 5.97 -19.54
N CYS A 25 11.70 6.63 -18.53
CA CYS A 25 12.04 8.02 -18.18
C CYS A 25 13.52 8.20 -17.87
N SER A 26 14.15 7.23 -17.19
CA SER A 26 15.58 7.28 -16.88
C SER A 26 16.45 7.13 -18.14
N SER A 27 16.00 6.36 -19.13
CA SER A 27 16.81 6.05 -20.33
C SER A 27 16.94 7.22 -21.32
N VAL A 28 15.96 8.13 -21.37
CA VAL A 28 15.92 9.24 -22.33
C VAL A 28 17.02 10.28 -22.08
N PRO A 29 17.20 10.82 -20.86
CA PRO A 29 18.30 11.76 -20.57
C PRO A 29 19.69 11.17 -20.87
N TRP A 30 19.89 9.87 -20.60
CA TRP A 30 21.16 9.19 -20.89
C TRP A 30 21.48 9.10 -22.37
N PHE A 31 20.46 8.96 -23.21
CA PHE A 31 20.63 8.94 -24.66
C PHE A 31 20.87 10.35 -25.24
N VAL A 32 20.17 11.37 -24.72
CA VAL A 32 20.15 12.72 -25.31
C VAL A 32 21.26 13.63 -24.77
N LEU A 33 21.54 13.61 -23.47
CA LEU A 33 22.36 14.63 -22.81
C LEU A 33 23.82 14.25 -22.64
N GLU A 34 24.15 12.97 -22.71
CA GLU A 34 25.51 12.52 -22.45
C GLU A 34 26.33 12.44 -23.74
N LYS A 35 27.23 13.42 -23.92
CA LYS A 35 28.18 13.48 -25.04
C LYS A 35 28.95 12.16 -25.16
N SER A 36 29.04 11.67 -26.39
CA SER A 36 29.47 10.33 -26.79
C SER A 36 30.90 9.97 -26.35
N ASP A 37 31.04 9.31 -25.21
CA ASP A 37 32.24 8.52 -24.84
C ASP A 37 32.18 7.09 -25.43
N GLY A 38 32.03 6.97 -26.75
CA GLY A 38 32.19 5.68 -27.47
C GLY A 38 31.09 4.60 -27.28
N ASN A 39 30.23 4.70 -26.26
CA ASN A 39 29.23 3.66 -25.92
C ASN A 39 27.83 3.88 -26.54
N GLY A 40 27.72 4.50 -27.72
CA GLY A 40 26.44 4.86 -28.34
C GLY A 40 25.50 3.66 -28.58
N LEU A 41 26.05 2.50 -28.96
CA LEU A 41 25.28 1.28 -29.22
C LEU A 41 24.67 0.70 -27.93
N GLU A 42 25.40 0.71 -26.81
CA GLU A 42 24.90 0.23 -25.52
C GLU A 42 23.74 1.12 -25.03
N LYS A 43 23.88 2.44 -25.13
CA LYS A 43 22.83 3.41 -24.76
C LYS A 43 21.58 3.23 -25.61
N LEU A 44 21.75 3.05 -26.93
CA LEU A 44 20.64 2.79 -27.85
C LEU A 44 19.97 1.44 -27.51
N SER A 45 20.75 0.39 -27.26
CA SER A 45 20.23 -0.92 -26.89
C SER A 45 19.43 -0.87 -25.59
N TYR A 46 19.89 -0.10 -24.60
CA TYR A 46 19.20 0.11 -23.33
C TYR A 46 17.87 0.86 -23.54
N LEU A 47 17.87 1.96 -24.30
CA LEU A 47 16.66 2.71 -24.62
C LEU A 47 15.63 1.85 -25.37
N LEU A 48 16.08 1.08 -26.35
CA LEU A 48 15.22 0.16 -27.10
C LEU A 48 14.66 -0.93 -26.18
N ALA A 49 15.49 -1.51 -25.31
CA ALA A 49 15.03 -2.49 -24.33
C ALA A 49 13.97 -1.90 -23.38
N CYS A 50 14.19 -0.69 -22.83
CA CYS A 50 13.22 -0.02 -21.98
C CYS A 50 11.90 0.26 -22.73
N THR A 51 11.99 0.77 -23.96
CA THR A 51 10.84 1.06 -24.81
C THR A 51 10.03 -0.20 -25.12
N VAL A 52 10.68 -1.28 -25.56
CA VAL A 52 10.02 -2.55 -25.88
C VAL A 52 9.35 -3.13 -24.63
N ASN A 53 10.03 -3.16 -23.48
CA ASN A 53 9.42 -3.66 -22.24
C ASN A 53 8.23 -2.79 -21.80
N PHE A 54 8.32 -1.47 -21.93
CA PHE A 54 7.20 -0.58 -21.64
C PHE A 54 5.99 -0.85 -22.53
N VAL A 55 6.18 -0.98 -23.84
CA VAL A 55 5.11 -1.30 -24.80
C VAL A 55 4.47 -2.66 -24.48
N PHE A 56 5.27 -3.68 -24.18
CA PHE A 56 4.75 -4.99 -23.77
C PHE A 56 3.97 -4.93 -22.46
N SER A 57 4.40 -4.10 -21.50
CA SER A 57 3.67 -3.89 -20.24
C SER A 57 2.30 -3.22 -20.47
N ILE A 58 2.23 -2.24 -21.37
CA ILE A 58 0.95 -1.64 -21.78
C ILE A 58 0.07 -2.67 -22.47
N ALA A 59 0.62 -3.46 -23.40
CA ALA A 59 -0.13 -4.52 -24.07
C ALA A 59 -0.71 -5.54 -23.08
N GLY A 60 0.07 -5.91 -22.05
CA GLY A 60 -0.39 -6.74 -20.94
C GLY A 60 -1.57 -6.13 -20.18
N TYR A 61 -1.51 -4.83 -19.88
CA TYR A 61 -2.61 -4.11 -19.22
C TYR A 61 -3.87 -4.02 -20.08
N VAL A 62 -3.72 -3.86 -21.41
CA VAL A 62 -4.86 -3.91 -22.34
C VAL A 62 -5.51 -5.29 -22.33
N ILE A 63 -4.71 -6.37 -22.31
CA ILE A 63 -5.22 -7.75 -22.18
C ILE A 63 -5.99 -7.91 -20.86
N ASN A 64 -5.45 -7.41 -19.75
CA ASN A 64 -6.13 -7.45 -18.46
C ASN A 64 -7.50 -6.72 -18.50
N SER A 65 -7.49 -5.45 -18.91
CA SER A 65 -8.67 -4.58 -18.88
C SER A 65 -9.74 -4.91 -19.91
N LYS A 66 -9.40 -5.55 -21.04
CA LYS A 66 -10.36 -5.86 -22.13
C LYS A 66 -10.73 -7.33 -22.23
N ILE A 67 -9.80 -8.24 -21.98
CA ILE A 67 -10.02 -9.68 -22.17
C ILE A 67 -10.26 -10.37 -20.84
N LEU A 68 -9.34 -10.19 -19.88
CA LEU A 68 -9.49 -10.85 -18.58
C LEU A 68 -10.66 -10.27 -17.79
N ALA A 69 -10.88 -8.96 -17.85
CA ALA A 69 -11.99 -8.29 -17.15
C ALA A 69 -13.38 -8.76 -17.58
N GLN A 70 -13.51 -9.39 -18.76
CA GLN A 70 -14.76 -10.02 -19.18
C GLN A 70 -14.99 -11.39 -18.54
N LYS A 71 -13.92 -12.06 -18.09
CA LYS A 71 -13.97 -13.43 -17.55
C LYS A 71 -13.84 -13.47 -16.03
N PHE A 72 -13.16 -12.49 -15.44
CA PHE A 72 -12.87 -12.43 -14.02
C PHE A 72 -13.35 -11.11 -13.44
N GLN A 73 -13.81 -11.14 -12.19
CA GLN A 73 -14.11 -9.93 -11.44
C GLN A 73 -12.81 -9.37 -10.85
N PHE A 74 -12.51 -8.13 -11.18
CA PHE A 74 -11.39 -7.39 -10.61
C PHE A 74 -11.92 -6.23 -9.76
N MET A 75 -11.20 -5.90 -8.69
CA MET A 75 -11.39 -4.64 -8.01
C MET A 75 -10.92 -3.50 -8.91
N VAL A 76 -11.85 -2.61 -9.25
CA VAL A 76 -11.55 -1.37 -9.96
C VAL A 76 -11.49 -0.26 -8.92
N TYR A 77 -10.34 0.41 -8.85
CA TYR A 77 -10.19 1.60 -8.02
C TYR A 77 -10.62 2.81 -8.84
N ASP A 78 -11.57 3.56 -8.31
CA ASP A 78 -12.07 4.79 -8.93
C ASP A 78 -11.16 5.97 -8.54
N ILE A 79 -9.99 6.00 -9.18
CA ILE A 79 -8.93 6.97 -8.90
C ILE A 79 -9.06 8.15 -9.85
N HIS A 80 -9.14 9.36 -9.29
CA HIS A 80 -9.27 10.59 -10.03
C HIS A 80 -8.01 11.44 -9.94
N TYR A 81 -7.82 12.25 -10.97
CA TYR A 81 -6.89 13.37 -10.88
C TYR A 81 -7.49 14.46 -10.00
N LYS A 82 -6.64 15.07 -9.18
CA LYS A 82 -6.97 16.23 -8.34
C LYS A 82 -5.94 17.34 -8.58
N ASP A 83 -6.25 18.52 -8.07
CA ASP A 83 -5.29 19.62 -8.02
C ASP A 83 -4.05 19.26 -7.20
N PHE A 84 -2.92 19.89 -7.52
CA PHE A 84 -1.65 19.65 -6.85
C PHE A 84 -1.78 19.81 -5.33
N SER A 85 -1.45 18.76 -4.59
CA SER A 85 -1.45 18.76 -3.12
C SER A 85 -0.04 18.69 -2.55
N LEU A 86 0.40 19.80 -1.93
CA LEU A 86 1.66 19.84 -1.18
C LEU A 86 1.62 18.89 0.03
N GLU A 87 0.44 18.73 0.65
CA GLU A 87 0.24 17.80 1.75
C GLU A 87 0.54 16.36 1.33
N SER A 88 0.03 15.93 0.17
CA SER A 88 0.33 14.60 -0.37
C SER A 88 1.82 14.40 -0.67
N VAL A 89 2.53 15.44 -1.13
CA VAL A 89 3.99 15.42 -1.31
C VAL A 89 4.71 15.22 0.03
N VAL A 90 4.33 15.99 1.05
CA VAL A 90 4.90 15.86 2.41
C VAL A 90 4.60 14.47 2.99
N GLN A 91 3.40 13.95 2.78
CA GLN A 91 3.01 12.62 3.23
C GLN A 91 3.85 11.53 2.56
N ALA A 92 4.05 11.62 1.23
CA ALA A 92 4.89 10.69 0.48
C ALA A 92 6.35 10.74 0.96
N PHE A 93 6.90 11.94 1.17
CA PHE A 93 8.26 12.13 1.69
C PHE A 93 8.42 11.55 3.10
N ASN A 94 7.48 11.86 4.00
CA ASN A 94 7.49 11.33 5.36
C ASN A 94 7.37 9.81 5.39
N GLY A 95 6.57 9.21 4.50
CA GLY A 95 6.46 7.76 4.44
C GLY A 95 7.70 7.09 3.85
N ILE A 96 8.46 7.75 2.97
CA ILE A 96 9.81 7.30 2.58
C ILE A 96 10.71 7.20 3.83
N LEU A 97 10.74 8.24 4.67
CA LEU A 97 11.51 8.23 5.92
C LEU A 97 11.03 7.13 6.87
N ARG A 98 9.71 6.98 7.06
CA ARG A 98 9.12 5.92 7.89
C ARG A 98 9.44 4.52 7.36
N THR A 99 9.62 4.36 6.05
CA THR A 99 10.01 3.09 5.43
C THR A 99 11.47 2.76 5.71
N PHE A 100 12.36 3.76 5.70
CA PHE A 100 13.75 3.60 6.15
C PHE A 100 13.90 3.38 7.66
N GLY A 101 12.85 3.61 8.44
CA GLY A 101 12.81 3.30 9.88
C GLY A 101 12.65 4.51 10.78
N TYR A 102 12.36 5.70 10.23
CA TYR A 102 12.01 6.86 11.04
C TYR A 102 10.81 6.56 11.93
N SER A 103 10.93 6.86 13.21
CA SER A 103 9.85 6.78 14.18
C SER A 103 9.73 8.09 14.96
N GLY A 104 8.51 8.58 15.15
CA GLY A 104 8.24 9.63 16.14
C GLY A 104 8.48 9.13 17.58
N GLY A 105 8.60 10.06 18.53
CA GLY A 105 8.74 9.74 19.95
C GLY A 105 9.69 10.68 20.70
N LYS A 106 10.11 10.26 21.90
CA LYS A 106 10.99 11.04 22.79
C LYS A 106 12.41 11.18 22.21
N ILE A 107 12.95 12.40 22.27
CA ILE A 107 14.28 12.74 21.75
C ILE A 107 15.42 12.08 22.55
N PHE A 108 15.26 11.87 23.86
CA PHE A 108 16.27 11.16 24.67
C PHE A 108 15.94 9.67 24.78
N SER A 109 15.98 8.96 23.66
CA SER A 109 15.71 7.53 23.62
C SER A 109 16.57 6.82 22.57
N PHE A 110 16.61 5.49 22.62
CA PHE A 110 17.23 4.65 21.60
C PHE A 110 16.67 4.95 20.19
N ALA A 111 15.44 5.44 20.10
CA ALA A 111 14.82 5.86 18.85
C ALA A 111 15.59 6.96 18.14
N THR A 112 16.16 7.91 18.89
CA THR A 112 16.89 9.05 18.33
C THR A 112 18.22 8.63 17.72
N VAL A 113 18.92 7.70 18.37
CA VAL A 113 20.16 7.12 17.81
C VAL A 113 19.83 6.42 16.49
N LEU A 114 18.80 5.56 16.48
CA LEU A 114 18.37 4.88 15.26
C LEU A 114 17.90 5.85 14.16
N ASN A 115 17.12 6.88 14.51
CA ASN A 115 16.70 7.92 13.57
C ASN A 115 17.93 8.64 12.97
N GLY A 116 18.92 9.01 13.79
CA GLY A 116 20.16 9.63 13.34
C GLY A 116 20.96 8.74 12.38
N CYS A 117 21.14 7.46 12.72
CA CYS A 117 21.79 6.50 11.85
C CYS A 117 21.00 6.27 10.54
N MET A 118 19.67 6.26 10.60
CA MET A 118 18.81 6.15 9.42
C MET A 118 18.99 7.37 8.48
N PHE A 119 19.07 8.59 9.02
CA PHE A 119 19.37 9.78 8.20
C PHE A 119 20.72 9.68 7.50
N MET A 120 21.73 9.04 8.11
CA MET A 120 23.00 8.75 7.44
C MET A 120 22.82 7.79 6.26
N VAL A 121 21.98 6.76 6.40
CA VAL A 121 21.65 5.85 5.29
C VAL A 121 20.92 6.58 4.17
N VAL A 122 19.92 7.42 4.50
CA VAL A 122 19.21 8.24 3.50
C VAL A 122 20.18 9.19 2.78
N LEU A 123 21.10 9.82 3.51
CA LEU A 123 22.14 10.66 2.92
C LEU A 123 23.06 9.85 1.98
N MET A 124 23.44 8.63 2.36
CA MET A 124 24.21 7.75 1.48
C MET A 124 23.47 7.41 0.18
N VAL A 125 22.16 7.16 0.25
CA VAL A 125 21.33 6.99 -0.96
C VAL A 125 21.36 8.25 -1.80
N ALA A 126 21.11 9.42 -1.20
CA ALA A 126 21.09 10.70 -1.90
C ALA A 126 22.44 11.00 -2.59
N VAL A 127 23.56 10.77 -1.91
CA VAL A 127 24.91 10.94 -2.49
C VAL A 127 25.17 9.95 -3.62
N SER A 128 24.77 8.68 -3.46
CA SER A 128 24.94 7.65 -4.50
C SER A 128 24.11 7.94 -5.75
N VAL A 129 22.89 8.45 -5.58
CA VAL A 129 22.03 8.90 -6.68
C VAL A 129 22.61 10.13 -7.35
N TYR A 130 22.98 11.15 -6.58
CA TYR A 130 23.55 12.39 -7.08
C TYR A 130 24.84 12.17 -7.90
N THR A 131 25.77 11.38 -7.38
CA THR A 131 27.02 11.04 -8.08
C THR A 131 26.78 10.18 -9.32
N GLY A 132 25.82 9.24 -9.25
CA GLY A 132 25.38 8.45 -10.40
C GLY A 132 24.89 9.32 -11.57
N ILE A 133 24.05 10.30 -11.26
CA ILE A 133 23.44 11.17 -12.27
C ILE A 133 24.45 12.19 -12.81
N THR A 134 25.20 12.85 -11.92
CA THR A 134 26.12 13.93 -12.33
C THR A 134 27.40 13.43 -13.02
N GLY A 135 27.69 12.13 -12.96
CA GLY A 135 28.90 11.56 -13.57
C GLY A 135 30.20 12.03 -12.94
N LYS A 136 30.14 12.65 -11.75
CA LYS A 136 31.32 13.15 -11.02
C LYS A 136 32.27 12.03 -10.59
N CYS A 137 31.75 10.81 -10.49
CA CYS A 137 32.54 9.60 -10.29
C CYS A 137 32.56 8.80 -11.60
N ARG A 138 33.69 8.17 -11.94
CA ARG A 138 33.80 7.22 -13.06
C ARG A 138 33.03 5.95 -12.73
N LEU A 139 31.71 6.03 -12.80
CA LEU A 139 30.78 4.94 -12.54
C LEU A 139 30.43 4.22 -13.84
N SER A 140 30.13 2.92 -13.74
CA SER A 140 29.70 2.12 -14.87
C SER A 140 28.35 2.61 -15.42
N PHE A 141 28.07 2.31 -16.69
CA PHE A 141 26.76 2.61 -17.29
C PHE A 141 25.62 2.06 -16.43
N PHE A 142 25.75 0.81 -15.97
CA PHE A 142 24.77 0.15 -15.09
C PHE A 142 24.51 0.94 -13.80
N ALA A 143 25.56 1.38 -13.10
CA ALA A 143 25.42 2.15 -11.87
C ALA A 143 24.64 3.46 -12.08
N ARG A 144 24.92 4.14 -13.19
CA ARG A 144 24.29 5.41 -13.55
C ARG A 144 22.85 5.22 -14.00
N SER A 145 22.56 4.17 -14.77
CA SER A 145 21.19 3.77 -15.13
C SER A 145 20.37 3.41 -13.90
N LEU A 146 20.94 2.67 -12.94
CA LEU A 146 20.27 2.29 -11.70
C LEU A 146 19.92 3.52 -10.82
N SER A 147 20.86 4.46 -10.66
CA SER A 147 20.61 5.73 -9.96
C SER A 147 19.54 6.57 -10.67
N GLY A 148 19.57 6.63 -12.01
CA GLY A 148 18.56 7.31 -12.81
C GLY A 148 17.18 6.69 -12.66
N TYR A 149 17.08 5.36 -12.74
CA TYR A 149 15.85 4.62 -12.49
C TYR A 149 15.29 4.93 -11.10
N PHE A 150 16.11 4.82 -10.06
CA PHE A 150 15.68 5.06 -8.69
C PHE A 150 15.14 6.48 -8.49
N LEU A 151 15.83 7.49 -9.04
CA LEU A 151 15.35 8.88 -8.98
C LEU A 151 14.03 9.05 -9.72
N CYS A 152 13.92 8.56 -10.96
CA CYS A 152 12.69 8.65 -11.73
C CYS A 152 11.53 7.94 -11.03
N ALA A 153 11.78 6.78 -10.40
CA ALA A 153 10.77 6.04 -9.66
C ALA A 153 10.26 6.83 -8.46
N VAL A 154 11.16 7.44 -7.67
CA VAL A 154 10.77 8.31 -6.55
C VAL A 154 10.00 9.54 -7.03
N ILE A 155 10.43 10.20 -8.11
CA ILE A 155 9.74 11.37 -8.67
C ILE A 155 8.33 10.99 -9.14
N ILE A 156 8.20 9.95 -9.98
CA ILE A 156 6.90 9.48 -10.49
C ILE A 156 5.98 9.11 -9.34
N TYR A 157 6.51 8.45 -8.32
CA TYR A 157 5.76 8.07 -7.13
C TYR A 157 5.23 9.29 -6.36
N VAL A 158 6.08 10.30 -6.12
CA VAL A 158 5.64 11.54 -5.44
C VAL A 158 4.61 12.28 -6.28
N LEU A 159 4.82 12.38 -7.60
CA LEU A 159 3.88 13.02 -8.53
C LEU A 159 2.54 12.29 -8.56
N LEU A 160 2.54 10.95 -8.51
CA LEU A 160 1.33 10.15 -8.46
C LEU A 160 0.45 10.59 -7.30
N TYR A 161 0.96 10.65 -6.07
CA TYR A 161 0.17 11.10 -4.92
C TYR A 161 -0.13 12.60 -4.93
N ALA A 162 0.76 13.42 -5.51
CA ALA A 162 0.54 14.86 -5.60
C ALA A 162 -0.68 15.22 -6.46
N PHE A 163 -0.94 14.44 -7.52
CA PHE A 163 -1.96 14.73 -8.53
C PHE A 163 -3.14 13.74 -8.54
N THR A 164 -3.16 12.74 -7.65
CA THR A 164 -4.28 11.79 -7.56
C THR A 164 -4.85 11.69 -6.16
N ASP A 165 -6.09 11.26 -6.06
CA ASP A 165 -6.80 10.98 -4.80
C ASP A 165 -6.52 9.57 -4.25
N ILE A 166 -5.46 8.89 -4.73
CA ILE A 166 -5.07 7.57 -4.23
C ILE A 166 -4.78 7.63 -2.72
N PRO A 167 -5.41 6.77 -1.90
CA PRO A 167 -5.13 6.71 -0.47
C PRO A 167 -3.70 6.23 -0.23
N TYR A 168 -2.96 7.01 0.54
CA TYR A 168 -1.56 6.73 0.85
C TYR A 168 -1.40 5.65 1.91
N ALA A 169 -0.46 4.72 1.68
CA ALA A 169 -0.01 3.78 2.70
C ALA A 169 1.51 3.55 2.58
N ASP A 170 2.21 3.52 3.72
CA ASP A 170 3.68 3.39 3.78
C ASP A 170 4.20 2.15 3.02
N ARG A 171 3.43 1.06 2.98
CA ARG A 171 3.78 -0.18 2.27
C ARG A 171 3.98 0.00 0.76
N TYR A 172 3.40 1.05 0.17
CA TYR A 172 3.54 1.31 -1.26
C TYR A 172 4.91 1.86 -1.64
N ASN A 173 5.71 2.31 -0.68
CA ASN A 173 7.10 2.73 -0.94
C ASN A 173 8.04 1.53 -1.19
N LEU A 174 7.70 0.34 -0.66
CA LEU A 174 8.60 -0.82 -0.62
C LEU A 174 9.17 -1.22 -1.99
N PRO A 175 8.37 -1.32 -3.08
CA PRO A 175 8.89 -1.77 -4.36
C PRO A 175 9.91 -0.81 -4.99
N ILE A 176 9.91 0.46 -4.59
CA ILE A 176 10.88 1.47 -5.04
C ILE A 176 12.08 1.48 -4.10
N LEU A 177 11.84 1.57 -2.79
CA LEU A 177 12.90 1.76 -1.80
C LEU A 177 13.79 0.53 -1.61
N VAL A 178 13.34 -0.67 -2.00
CA VAL A 178 14.19 -1.87 -2.03
C VAL A 178 15.44 -1.67 -2.90
N PHE A 179 15.36 -0.82 -3.94
CA PHE A 179 16.49 -0.50 -4.81
C PHE A 179 17.51 0.46 -4.19
N ALA A 180 17.21 1.09 -3.06
CA ALA A 180 18.17 1.94 -2.35
C ALA A 180 19.43 1.16 -1.93
N ILE A 181 19.29 -0.11 -1.55
CA ILE A 181 20.40 -0.98 -1.15
C ILE A 181 21.30 -1.30 -2.36
N PRO A 182 20.80 -1.82 -3.49
CA PRO A 182 21.57 -1.95 -4.73
C PRO A 182 22.26 -0.66 -5.18
N VAL A 183 21.59 0.49 -5.10
CA VAL A 183 22.17 1.80 -5.47
C VAL A 183 23.42 2.10 -4.62
N ILE A 184 23.32 1.95 -3.29
CA ILE A 184 24.48 2.12 -2.39
C ILE A 184 25.56 1.09 -2.73
N ALA A 185 25.20 -0.18 -2.88
CA ALA A 185 26.15 -1.27 -3.05
C ALA A 185 26.99 -1.13 -4.33
N VAL A 186 26.33 -0.83 -5.46
CA VAL A 186 27.01 -0.61 -6.75
C VAL A 186 27.89 0.63 -6.68
N HIS A 187 27.39 1.72 -6.07
CA HIS A 187 28.19 2.92 -5.89
C HIS A 187 29.44 2.67 -5.04
N MET A 188 29.30 2.02 -3.88
CA MET A 188 30.43 1.67 -3.00
C MET A 188 31.45 0.75 -3.67
N LYS A 189 31.01 -0.15 -4.57
CA LYS A 189 31.91 -1.02 -5.34
C LYS A 189 32.85 -0.19 -6.23
N GLU A 190 32.32 0.85 -6.86
CA GLU A 190 33.00 1.61 -7.92
C GLU A 190 33.79 2.84 -7.42
N VAL A 191 33.48 3.35 -6.22
CA VAL A 191 34.25 4.45 -5.59
C VAL A 191 35.68 3.99 -5.26
N LEU A 192 36.70 4.83 -5.44
CA LEU A 192 38.11 4.49 -5.18
C LEU A 192 38.52 4.66 -3.69
N TRP A 193 37.77 4.05 -2.78
CA TRP A 193 38.08 4.07 -1.33
C TRP A 193 38.73 2.77 -0.86
N ASN A 194 39.37 2.81 0.31
CA ASN A 194 39.91 1.64 0.97
C ASN A 194 38.80 0.58 1.21
N GLN A 195 39.09 -0.68 0.88
CA GLN A 195 38.16 -1.79 1.00
C GLN A 195 37.64 -1.99 2.44
N THR A 196 38.48 -1.76 3.45
CA THR A 196 38.06 -1.86 4.86
C THR A 196 37.01 -0.80 5.20
N VAL A 197 37.20 0.43 4.71
CA VAL A 197 36.24 1.54 4.90
C VAL A 197 34.92 1.24 4.21
N LYS A 198 34.96 0.78 2.94
CA LYS A 198 33.76 0.37 2.20
C LYS A 198 32.97 -0.70 2.94
N ARG A 199 33.66 -1.75 3.39
CA ARG A 199 33.04 -2.84 4.17
C ARG A 199 32.41 -2.31 5.45
N GLY A 200 33.10 -1.46 6.20
CA GLY A 200 32.58 -0.84 7.41
C GLY A 200 31.29 -0.04 7.15
N ILE A 201 31.26 0.77 6.09
CA ILE A 201 30.09 1.56 5.70
C ILE A 201 28.91 0.66 5.28
N CYS A 202 29.17 -0.38 4.47
CA CYS A 202 28.13 -1.32 4.06
C CYS A 202 27.56 -2.11 5.24
N VAL A 203 28.42 -2.61 6.14
CA VAL A 203 28.00 -3.31 7.37
C VAL A 203 27.19 -2.39 8.26
N PHE A 204 27.62 -1.13 8.42
CA PHE A 204 26.87 -0.12 9.17
C PHE A 204 25.48 0.11 8.57
N ALA A 205 25.38 0.38 7.27
CA ALA A 205 24.09 0.63 6.62
C ALA A 205 23.13 -0.56 6.74
N LEU A 206 23.64 -1.79 6.52
CA LEU A 206 22.85 -3.01 6.70
C LEU A 206 22.43 -3.21 8.14
N GLY A 207 23.32 -2.97 9.11
CA GLY A 207 23.03 -3.08 10.53
C GLY A 207 21.94 -2.09 10.97
N VAL A 208 21.98 -0.86 10.48
CA VAL A 208 20.94 0.16 10.75
C VAL A 208 19.60 -0.27 10.17
N VAL A 209 19.55 -0.68 8.90
CA VAL A 209 18.31 -1.16 8.25
C VAL A 209 17.73 -2.36 9.00
N TYR A 210 18.58 -3.31 9.41
CA TYR A 210 18.19 -4.47 10.19
C TYR A 210 17.61 -4.09 11.56
N LEU A 211 18.30 -3.24 12.33
CA LEU A 211 17.84 -2.79 13.64
C LEU A 211 16.53 -1.99 13.56
N CYS A 212 16.38 -1.15 12.54
CA CYS A 212 15.12 -0.44 12.25
C CYS A 212 13.98 -1.43 11.96
N GLY A 213 14.25 -2.47 11.18
CA GLY A 213 13.30 -3.55 10.88
C GLY A 213 12.88 -4.32 12.13
N VAL A 214 13.84 -4.81 12.92
CA VAL A 214 13.60 -5.52 14.18
C VAL A 214 12.75 -4.68 15.12
N ARG A 215 13.08 -3.39 15.28
CA ARG A 215 12.30 -2.49 16.13
C ARG A 215 10.87 -2.31 15.63
N LYS A 216 10.66 -2.12 14.31
CA LYS A 216 9.30 -2.03 13.76
C LYS A 216 8.48 -3.27 14.04
N VAL A 217 9.06 -4.46 13.82
CA VAL A 217 8.40 -5.74 14.10
C VAL A 217 8.10 -5.87 15.59
N TYR A 218 9.06 -5.58 16.46
CA TYR A 218 8.88 -5.62 17.90
C TYR A 218 7.76 -4.67 18.37
N THR A 219 7.72 -3.44 17.84
CA THR A 219 6.63 -2.50 18.16
C THR A 219 5.29 -3.04 17.67
N ALA A 220 5.21 -3.58 16.45
CA ALA A 220 3.98 -4.15 15.92
C ALA A 220 3.48 -5.35 16.73
N LEU A 221 4.37 -6.22 17.21
CA LEU A 221 4.03 -7.38 18.05
C LEU A 221 3.49 -7.00 19.43
N ASN A 222 3.83 -5.81 19.94
CA ASN A 222 3.38 -5.34 21.25
C ASN A 222 2.11 -4.48 21.20
N ILE A 223 1.51 -4.29 20.03
CA ILE A 223 0.26 -3.56 19.88
C ILE A 223 -0.84 -4.58 19.56
N ASP A 224 -1.72 -4.85 20.53
CA ASP A 224 -2.92 -5.62 20.29
C ASP A 224 -4.07 -4.70 19.88
N THR A 225 -4.27 -4.56 18.56
CA THR A 225 -5.40 -3.79 18.01
C THR A 225 -6.71 -4.56 18.03
N THR A 226 -6.69 -5.86 18.36
CA THR A 226 -7.85 -6.75 18.24
C THR A 226 -8.58 -6.96 19.56
N ALA A 227 -8.00 -6.57 20.69
CA ALA A 227 -8.60 -6.75 22.01
C ALA A 227 -10.05 -6.23 22.12
N PRO A 228 -10.41 -4.99 21.67
CA PRO A 228 -11.78 -4.52 21.74
C PRO A 228 -12.73 -5.29 20.81
N MET A 229 -12.22 -5.93 19.76
CA MET A 229 -13.02 -6.74 18.84
C MET A 229 -13.27 -8.14 19.39
N ARG A 230 -12.34 -8.71 20.17
CA ARG A 230 -12.57 -10.00 20.84
C ARG A 230 -13.77 -9.94 21.77
N GLU A 231 -13.92 -8.85 22.54
CA GLU A 231 -15.10 -8.67 23.41
C GLU A 231 -16.43 -8.72 22.64
N VAL A 232 -16.48 -8.12 21.45
CA VAL A 232 -17.66 -8.16 20.57
C VAL A 232 -17.91 -9.57 20.05
N VAL A 233 -16.86 -10.26 19.60
CA VAL A 233 -16.96 -11.63 19.08
C VAL A 233 -17.40 -12.59 20.18
N ASP A 234 -16.81 -12.51 21.36
CA ASP A 234 -17.19 -13.33 22.52
C ASP A 234 -18.67 -13.08 22.89
N TYR A 235 -19.11 -11.82 22.90
CA TYR A 235 -20.52 -11.46 23.15
C TYR A 235 -21.50 -12.10 22.15
N LEU A 236 -21.12 -12.12 20.87
CA LEU A 236 -21.92 -12.70 19.77
C LEU A 236 -21.98 -14.22 19.88
N LEU A 237 -20.83 -14.88 20.14
CA LEU A 237 -20.74 -16.33 20.30
C LEU A 237 -21.55 -16.82 21.50
N ASP A 238 -21.45 -16.14 22.65
CA ASP A 238 -22.22 -16.46 23.86
C ASP A 238 -23.74 -16.45 23.63
N ARG A 239 -24.22 -15.60 22.71
CA ARG A 239 -25.64 -15.45 22.36
C ARG A 239 -26.04 -16.21 21.10
N GLN A 240 -25.11 -16.95 20.49
CA GLN A 240 -25.31 -17.67 19.23
C GLN A 240 -25.80 -16.78 18.09
N VAL A 241 -25.36 -15.51 18.07
CA VAL A 241 -25.68 -14.55 16.99
C VAL A 241 -24.52 -14.54 16.01
N VAL A 242 -24.64 -15.38 14.97
CA VAL A 242 -23.52 -15.70 14.07
C VAL A 242 -23.59 -15.00 12.71
N ASN A 243 -24.68 -14.32 12.38
CA ASN A 243 -24.86 -13.65 11.10
C ASN A 243 -24.94 -12.14 11.28
N GLY A 244 -24.26 -11.37 10.43
CA GLY A 244 -24.35 -9.91 10.51
C GLY A 244 -23.67 -9.14 9.40
N TYR A 245 -23.69 -7.82 9.56
CA TYR A 245 -23.09 -6.86 8.65
C TYR A 245 -22.04 -6.00 9.36
N ALA A 246 -20.95 -5.71 8.66
CA ALA A 246 -19.92 -4.78 9.10
C ALA A 246 -19.16 -4.23 7.88
N THR A 247 -18.38 -3.18 8.06
CA THR A 247 -17.46 -2.72 7.00
C THR A 247 -16.34 -3.73 6.74
N PHE A 248 -15.77 -3.73 5.53
CA PHE A 248 -14.74 -4.66 5.08
C PHE A 248 -13.57 -4.85 6.04
N TRP A 249 -13.12 -3.76 6.68
CA TRP A 249 -11.98 -3.82 7.60
C TRP A 249 -12.33 -4.46 8.94
N ASN A 250 -13.59 -4.41 9.36
CA ASN A 250 -14.04 -4.97 10.63
C ASN A 250 -14.53 -6.41 10.48
N GLY A 251 -15.38 -6.69 9.48
CA GLY A 251 -16.02 -7.99 9.33
C GLY A 251 -15.05 -9.15 9.09
N ASN A 252 -13.97 -8.91 8.35
CA ASN A 252 -12.93 -9.93 8.13
C ASN A 252 -12.15 -10.25 9.42
N VAL A 253 -11.92 -9.26 10.28
CA VAL A 253 -11.26 -9.47 11.58
C VAL A 253 -12.17 -10.29 12.49
N MET A 254 -13.47 -10.03 12.52
CA MET A 254 -14.43 -10.82 13.29
C MET A 254 -14.49 -12.28 12.82
N THR A 255 -14.50 -12.49 11.50
CA THR A 255 -14.49 -13.84 10.92
C THR A 255 -13.24 -14.61 11.35
N GLU A 256 -12.07 -13.96 11.33
CA GLU A 256 -10.82 -14.58 11.79
C GLU A 256 -10.84 -14.87 13.30
N LEU A 257 -11.22 -13.90 14.13
CA LEU A 257 -11.25 -14.04 15.59
C LEU A 257 -12.24 -15.11 16.08
N SER A 258 -13.31 -15.35 15.32
CA SER A 258 -14.30 -16.40 15.60
C SER A 258 -13.97 -17.75 14.95
N ASN A 259 -12.79 -17.92 14.34
CA ASN A 259 -12.44 -19.11 13.55
C ASN A 259 -13.50 -19.45 12.47
N GLY A 260 -14.15 -18.44 11.91
CA GLY A 260 -15.18 -18.57 10.88
C GLY A 260 -16.58 -18.86 11.40
N GLU A 261 -16.81 -18.94 12.72
CA GLU A 261 -18.14 -19.17 13.28
C GLU A 261 -19.08 -17.97 13.07
N VAL A 262 -18.55 -16.74 13.11
CA VAL A 262 -19.33 -15.53 12.85
C VAL A 262 -19.20 -15.17 11.37
N ALA A 263 -20.27 -15.41 10.61
CA ALA A 263 -20.39 -15.09 9.18
C ALA A 263 -20.76 -13.62 8.97
N VAL A 264 -19.76 -12.81 8.59
CA VAL A 264 -19.95 -11.36 8.39
C VAL A 264 -20.06 -11.01 6.91
N ARG A 265 -21.19 -10.39 6.55
CA ARG A 265 -21.39 -9.78 5.23
C ARG A 265 -20.76 -8.40 5.23
N THR A 266 -19.74 -8.22 4.38
CA THR A 266 -18.96 -6.98 4.40
C THR A 266 -19.42 -5.98 3.35
N THR A 267 -19.37 -4.68 3.69
CA THR A 267 -19.63 -3.55 2.78
C THR A 267 -18.40 -2.64 2.65
N SER A 268 -18.38 -1.74 1.66
CA SER A 268 -17.27 -0.80 1.45
C SER A 268 -17.21 0.26 2.55
N CYS A 269 -18.37 0.79 2.93
CA CYS A 269 -18.55 1.78 3.98
C CYS A 269 -19.78 1.45 4.83
N ALA A 270 -19.94 2.14 5.95
CA ALA A 270 -21.01 1.88 6.91
C ALA A 270 -22.39 2.22 6.32
N GLU A 271 -22.48 3.27 5.51
CA GLU A 271 -23.73 3.69 4.88
C GLU A 271 -24.30 2.63 3.93
N ASP A 272 -23.43 1.86 3.27
CA ASP A 272 -23.81 0.76 2.37
C ASP A 272 -24.50 -0.40 3.10
N ILE A 273 -24.29 -0.54 4.42
CA ILE A 273 -25.03 -1.52 5.23
C ILE A 273 -26.53 -1.18 5.23
N PHE A 274 -26.85 0.11 5.22
CA PHE A 274 -28.23 0.62 5.32
C PHE A 274 -28.85 0.98 3.97
N ARG A 275 -28.36 0.38 2.90
CA ARG A 275 -28.86 0.55 1.54
C ARG A 275 -29.68 -0.68 1.10
N THR A 276 -30.70 -0.47 0.28
CA THR A 276 -31.63 -1.52 -0.17
C THR A 276 -31.07 -2.33 -1.34
N ASP A 277 -30.20 -1.71 -2.14
CA ASP A 277 -29.29 -2.40 -3.04
C ASP A 277 -28.19 -3.07 -2.19
N ASP A 278 -28.16 -4.41 -2.16
CA ASP A 278 -27.12 -5.22 -1.49
C ASP A 278 -25.71 -4.83 -1.96
N ASN A 279 -25.17 -3.75 -1.40
CA ASN A 279 -23.88 -3.18 -1.73
C ASN A 279 -22.78 -3.91 -0.97
N LEU A 280 -22.81 -5.24 -1.07
CA LEU A 280 -21.82 -6.11 -0.48
C LEU A 280 -20.50 -6.02 -1.25
N TYR A 281 -19.42 -5.95 -0.48
CA TYR A 281 -18.07 -5.84 -0.97
C TYR A 281 -17.59 -7.19 -1.53
N ARG A 282 -17.40 -7.32 -2.84
CA ARG A 282 -17.20 -8.65 -3.45
C ARG A 282 -15.88 -9.37 -3.13
N TRP A 283 -14.98 -8.72 -2.40
CA TRP A 283 -13.65 -9.25 -2.12
C TRP A 283 -13.54 -9.79 -0.69
N LEU A 284 -12.75 -10.85 -0.51
CA LEU A 284 -12.43 -11.49 0.77
C LEU A 284 -13.65 -11.93 1.61
N GLN A 285 -14.78 -12.27 0.98
CA GLN A 285 -15.93 -12.86 1.66
C GLN A 285 -16.50 -14.06 0.89
N LEU A 286 -17.33 -14.86 1.56
CA LEU A 286 -17.98 -16.03 0.95
C LEU A 286 -18.90 -15.59 -0.19
N LYS A 287 -18.90 -16.34 -1.30
CA LYS A 287 -19.79 -16.06 -2.44
C LYS A 287 -21.26 -16.20 -2.06
N GLU A 288 -21.58 -17.12 -1.16
CA GLU A 288 -22.93 -17.38 -0.68
C GLU A 288 -23.58 -16.14 -0.04
N HIS A 289 -22.78 -15.21 0.52
CA HIS A 289 -23.28 -13.94 1.05
C HIS A 289 -23.99 -13.08 0.00
N MET A 290 -23.64 -13.26 -1.29
CA MET A 290 -24.24 -12.54 -2.42
C MET A 290 -25.49 -13.24 -2.95
N GLU A 291 -25.67 -14.51 -2.60
CA GLU A 291 -26.74 -15.37 -3.13
C GLU A 291 -27.88 -15.52 -2.11
N HIS A 292 -27.56 -15.48 -0.82
CA HIS A 292 -28.50 -15.74 0.26
C HIS A 292 -28.46 -14.64 1.33
N LYS A 293 -29.65 -14.22 1.77
CA LYS A 293 -29.82 -13.32 2.91
C LYS A 293 -29.45 -14.02 4.22
N PRO A 294 -28.98 -13.29 5.24
CA PRO A 294 -28.71 -13.88 6.56
C PRO A 294 -29.99 -14.41 7.20
N GLU A 295 -29.89 -15.56 7.86
CA GLU A 295 -30.96 -16.18 8.62
C GLU A 295 -30.73 -16.01 10.13
N GLY A 296 -31.82 -16.07 10.91
CA GLY A 296 -31.79 -15.91 12.36
C GLY A 296 -31.53 -14.48 12.81
N ASN A 297 -31.03 -14.32 14.04
CA ASN A 297 -30.68 -13.01 14.57
C ASN A 297 -29.53 -12.40 13.77
N ILE A 298 -29.65 -11.13 13.44
CA ILE A 298 -28.68 -10.39 12.63
C ILE A 298 -28.05 -9.32 13.47
N PHE A 299 -26.73 -9.26 13.48
CA PHE A 299 -26.03 -8.14 14.07
C PHE A 299 -25.58 -7.10 13.04
N ILE A 300 -25.43 -5.86 13.49
CA ILE A 300 -24.74 -4.79 12.77
C ILE A 300 -23.65 -4.27 13.68
N LEU A 301 -22.42 -4.29 13.19
CA LEU A 301 -21.27 -3.72 13.87
C LEU A 301 -20.85 -2.42 13.19
N LEU A 302 -20.73 -1.36 13.97
CA LEU A 302 -20.13 -0.10 13.58
C LEU A 302 -19.01 0.26 14.54
N THR A 303 -17.96 0.92 14.04
CA THR A 303 -17.08 1.70 14.90
C THR A 303 -17.83 2.93 15.44
N GLN A 304 -17.36 3.50 16.54
CA GLN A 304 -17.91 4.75 17.07
C GLN A 304 -17.83 5.90 16.04
N GLU A 305 -16.78 5.92 15.21
CA GLU A 305 -16.61 6.90 14.13
C GLU A 305 -17.63 6.69 13.01
N GLU A 306 -17.81 5.45 12.55
CA GLU A 306 -18.81 5.08 11.54
C GLU A 306 -20.23 5.38 12.03
N PHE A 307 -20.53 5.14 13.32
CA PHE A 307 -21.81 5.48 13.92
C PHE A 307 -22.07 7.00 13.94
N ALA A 308 -21.05 7.80 14.24
CA ALA A 308 -21.15 9.26 14.19
C ALA A 308 -21.35 9.81 12.77
N ALA A 309 -20.82 9.12 11.75
CA ALA A 309 -20.97 9.47 10.35
C ALA A 309 -22.30 8.97 9.74
N CYS A 310 -22.88 7.91 10.30
CA CYS A 310 -24.14 7.35 9.83
C CYS A 310 -25.36 8.23 10.19
N PRO A 311 -26.47 8.13 9.44
CA PRO A 311 -27.72 8.77 9.82
C PRO A 311 -28.24 8.13 11.11
N GLN A 312 -28.01 8.80 12.24
CA GLN A 312 -28.37 8.30 13.58
C GLN A 312 -29.85 7.95 13.69
N GLU A 313 -30.72 8.57 12.88
CA GLU A 313 -32.18 8.35 12.83
C GLU A 313 -32.57 6.87 12.66
N LEU A 314 -31.80 6.09 11.90
CA LEU A 314 -32.09 4.66 11.64
C LEU A 314 -31.90 3.78 12.88
N LEU A 315 -30.99 4.18 13.77
CA LEU A 315 -30.59 3.42 14.96
C LEU A 315 -30.95 4.14 16.27
N ALA A 316 -31.47 5.37 16.19
CA ALA A 316 -31.79 6.22 17.35
C ALA A 316 -32.89 5.63 18.23
N GLN A 317 -33.72 4.74 17.67
CA GLN A 317 -34.77 4.04 18.40
C GLN A 317 -34.34 2.66 18.90
N GLU A 318 -33.14 2.22 18.53
CA GLU A 318 -32.61 0.91 18.91
C GLU A 318 -31.67 1.04 20.10
N GLU A 319 -31.83 0.15 21.06
CA GLU A 319 -30.87 0.02 22.15
C GLU A 319 -29.68 -0.81 21.68
N ALA A 320 -28.46 -0.29 21.87
CA ALA A 320 -27.26 -1.02 21.50
C ALA A 320 -27.15 -2.29 22.36
N ALA A 321 -27.07 -3.45 21.70
CA ALA A 321 -26.91 -4.74 22.38
C ALA A 321 -25.56 -4.83 23.10
N PHE A 322 -24.52 -4.20 22.53
CA PHE A 322 -23.20 -4.07 23.12
C PHE A 322 -22.55 -2.77 22.67
N SER A 323 -21.76 -2.14 23.55
CA SER A 323 -20.94 -0.99 23.20
C SER A 323 -19.67 -1.00 24.04
N ASN A 324 -18.53 -0.75 23.39
CA ASN A 324 -17.27 -0.45 24.06
C ASN A 324 -16.65 0.83 23.50
N ALA A 325 -15.40 1.11 23.88
CA ALA A 325 -14.70 2.34 23.47
C ALA A 325 -14.51 2.48 21.95
N ASN A 326 -14.57 1.38 21.19
CA ASN A 326 -14.26 1.37 19.76
C ASN A 326 -15.46 1.02 18.89
N TYR A 327 -16.38 0.22 19.41
CA TYR A 327 -17.45 -0.40 18.64
C TYR A 327 -18.81 -0.30 19.32
N ILE A 328 -19.84 -0.25 18.49
CA ILE A 328 -21.25 -0.35 18.86
C ILE A 328 -21.91 -1.45 18.03
N LEU A 329 -22.71 -2.28 18.69
CA LEU A 329 -23.33 -3.47 18.14
C LEU A 329 -24.85 -3.39 18.32
N TYR A 330 -25.59 -3.60 17.24
CA TYR A 330 -27.05 -3.75 17.25
C TYR A 330 -27.42 -5.17 16.84
N ILE A 331 -28.51 -5.70 17.39
CA ILE A 331 -29.01 -7.04 17.06
C ILE A 331 -30.50 -6.93 16.72
N PHE A 332 -30.88 -7.48 15.58
CA PHE A 332 -32.25 -7.52 15.06
C PHE A 332 -32.73 -8.98 14.99
N PRO A 333 -34.02 -9.25 15.27
CA PRO A 333 -34.58 -10.60 15.24
C PRO A 333 -34.97 -11.01 13.80
N GLY A 334 -34.00 -10.98 12.88
CA GLY A 334 -34.19 -11.41 11.49
C GLY A 334 -33.98 -10.32 10.43
N TYR A 335 -33.78 -10.76 9.18
CA TYR A 335 -33.53 -9.87 8.04
C TYR A 335 -34.74 -8.99 7.73
N ASP A 336 -35.96 -9.51 7.88
CA ASP A 336 -37.17 -8.76 7.56
C ASP A 336 -37.36 -7.55 8.49
N GLU A 337 -37.01 -7.68 9.77
CA GLU A 337 -37.07 -6.55 10.71
C GLU A 337 -36.02 -5.50 10.41
N PHE A 338 -34.81 -5.94 10.08
CA PHE A 338 -33.76 -5.05 9.60
C PHE A 338 -34.16 -4.33 8.31
N ALA A 339 -34.70 -5.05 7.32
CA ALA A 339 -35.12 -4.51 6.03
C ALA A 339 -36.23 -3.46 6.16
N LYS A 340 -37.20 -3.66 7.06
CA LYS A 340 -38.24 -2.64 7.36
C LYS A 340 -37.66 -1.30 7.81
N ARG A 341 -36.50 -1.29 8.47
CA ARG A 341 -35.82 -0.05 8.87
C ARG A 341 -35.16 0.64 7.67
N LEU A 342 -34.74 -0.12 6.66
CA LEU A 342 -34.20 0.42 5.42
C LEU A 342 -35.29 1.04 4.54
N GLU A 343 -36.52 0.52 4.56
CA GLU A 343 -37.66 1.01 3.78
C GLU A 343 -38.23 2.36 4.25
N GLY A 344 -37.89 2.83 5.45
CA GLY A 344 -38.23 4.17 5.94
C GLY A 344 -37.59 5.34 5.17
N ARG A 345 -36.92 5.05 4.04
CA ARG A 345 -36.17 5.97 3.17
C ARG A 345 -36.80 6.24 1.80
N THR A 346 -38.10 5.96 1.58
CA THR A 346 -38.77 6.46 0.36
C THR A 346 -38.92 7.98 0.37
#